data_AF-A0A5E4EW11-F1
#
_entry.id   AF-A0A5E4EW11-F1
#
_cell.length_a   1.000
_cell.length_b   1.000
_cell.length_c   1.000
_cell.angle_alpha   90.00
_cell.angle_beta   90.00
_cell.angle_gamma   90.00
#
_symmetry.space_group_name_H-M   'P 1'
#
loop_
_entity.id
_entity.type
_entity.pdbx_description
1 polymer ?
#
loop_
_entity_poly.entity_id
_entity_poly.type
_entity_poly.pdbx_seq_one_letter_code
_entity_poly.pdbx_strand_id
1 'polypeptide(L)' 'IDCLCPHEFSCVDDGGRRLKEVEADRVYDFLGGLDPPYDGVRSRILALSPVPPPLEAYAMVMEEDIRQSAMLGR' A
#
# COMPACT_ATOMS: atom_id res chain seq x y z
N ILE A 1 -2.89 29.83 26.14
CA ILE A 1 -4.25 30.01 25.59
C ILE A 1 -4.16 29.51 24.16
N ASP A 2 -4.57 28.31 23.79
CA ASP A 2 -5.26 27.25 24.52
C ASP A 2 -4.84 25.92 23.88
N CYS A 3 -4.69 24.93 24.77
CA CYS A 3 -4.98 23.52 24.54
C CYS A 3 -4.38 22.89 23.29
N LEU A 4 -3.31 22.11 23.52
CA LEU A 4 -3.22 20.76 22.95
C LEU A 4 -4.63 20.17 23.00
N CYS A 5 -5.39 20.20 21.90
CA CYS A 5 -6.63 19.45 21.82
C CYS A 5 -6.19 17.99 21.90
N PRO A 6 -6.43 17.29 23.02
CA PRO A 6 -6.38 15.84 22.96
C PRO A 6 -7.55 15.53 22.03
N HIS A 7 -7.27 15.09 20.81
CA HIS A 7 -8.33 14.58 19.96
C HIS A 7 -8.95 13.42 20.73
N GLU A 8 -10.05 13.67 21.42
CA GLU A 8 -10.79 12.68 22.18
C GLU A 8 -11.39 11.74 21.15
N PHE A 9 -10.64 10.68 20.83
CA PHE A 9 -11.05 9.58 19.99
C PHE A 9 -12.18 8.82 20.71
N SER A 10 -13.42 9.28 20.53
CA SER A 10 -14.59 8.60 21.08
C SER A 10 -15.62 8.27 19.99
N CYS A 11 -15.26 7.44 19.01
CA CYS A 11 -16.24 6.76 18.15
C CYS A 11 -15.63 5.44 17.63
N VAL A 12 -16.35 4.32 17.76
CA VAL A 12 -15.97 3.00 17.19
C VAL A 12 -15.86 3.06 15.65
N ASP A 13 -16.58 4.00 15.04
CA ASP A 13 -16.53 4.36 13.62
C ASP A 13 -15.15 4.93 13.20
N ASP A 14 -14.47 5.60 14.12
CA ASP A 14 -13.16 6.23 13.90
C ASP A 14 -12.03 5.18 13.81
N GLY A 15 -12.20 4.04 14.49
CA GLY A 15 -11.26 2.93 14.41
C GLY A 15 -11.20 2.33 13.00
N GLY A 16 -12.36 2.14 12.36
CA GLY A 16 -12.43 1.63 10.99
C GLY A 16 -11.85 2.60 9.96
N ARG A 17 -12.10 3.91 10.13
CA ARG A 17 -11.51 4.95 9.28
C ARG A 17 -9.99 5.01 9.43
N ARG A 18 -9.50 5.06 10.67
CA ARG A 18 -8.06 5.06 10.97
C ARG A 18 -7.36 3.81 10.45
N LEU A 19 -7.99 2.64 10.53
CA LEU A 19 -7.42 1.41 9.98
C LEU A 19 -7.28 1.48 8.45
N LYS A 20 -8.28 2.01 7.74
CA LYS A 20 -8.21 2.22 6.29
C LYS A 20 -7.11 3.21 5.89
N GLU A 21 -6.93 4.29 6.65
CA GLU A 21 -5.85 5.25 6.44
C GLU A 21 -4.48 4.60 6.66
N VAL A 22 -4.32 3.86 7.76
CA VAL A 22 -3.08 3.10 8.06
C VAL A 22 -2.78 2.04 7.02
N GLU A 23 -3.80 1.36 6.48
CA GLU A 23 -3.61 0.38 5.40
C GLU A 23 -3.23 1.02 4.07
N ALA A 24 -3.79 2.20 3.77
CA ALA A 24 -3.36 2.99 2.62
C ALA A 24 -1.90 3.43 2.77
N ASP A 25 -1.50 3.96 3.94
CA ASP A 25 -0.10 4.34 4.18
C ASP A 25 0.85 3.15 4.00
N ARG A 26 0.46 1.98 4.50
CA ARG A 26 1.25 0.74 4.34
C ARG A 26 1.45 0.31 2.90
N VAL A 27 0.49 0.55 1.99
CA VAL A 27 0.69 0.19 0.59
C VAL A 27 1.71 1.12 -0.06
N TYR A 28 1.68 2.41 0.26
CA TYR A 28 2.68 3.35 -0.27
C TYR A 28 4.08 3.06 0.27
N ASP A 29 4.21 2.74 1.57
CA ASP A 29 5.48 2.31 2.17
C ASP A 29 6.02 1.04 1.49
N PHE A 30 5.15 0.05 1.27
CA PHE A 30 5.51 -1.18 0.56
C PHE A 30 6.00 -0.89 -0.87
N LEU A 31 5.23 -0.10 -1.63
CA LEU A 31 5.57 0.26 -3.02
C LEU A 31 6.84 1.12 -3.11
N GLY A 32 7.10 1.97 -2.11
CA GLY A 32 8.31 2.78 -2.00
C GLY A 32 9.57 1.97 -1.71
N GLY A 33 9.43 0.78 -1.13
CA GLY A 33 10.53 -0.16 -0.88
C GLY A 33 10.87 -1.09 -2.04
N LEU A 34 10.15 -1.01 -3.17
CA LEU A 34 10.40 -1.89 -4.33
C LEU A 34 11.66 -1.49 -5.10
N ASP A 35 12.43 -2.49 -5.53
CA ASP A 35 13.59 -2.29 -6.41
C ASP A 35 13.18 -1.78 -7.81
N PRO A 36 14.07 -1.05 -8.52
CA PRO A 36 13.80 -0.49 -9.85
C PRO A 36 13.22 -1.45 -10.92
N PRO A 37 13.56 -2.76 -10.95
CA PRO A 37 12.94 -3.72 -11.89
C PRO A 37 11.43 -3.88 -11.73
N TYR A 38 10.85 -3.46 -10.60
CA TYR A 38 9.42 -3.53 -10.32
C TYR A 38 8.70 -2.19 -10.57
N ASP A 39 9.38 -1.17 -11.09
CA ASP A 39 8.79 0.14 -11.39
C ASP A 39 7.56 0.05 -12.31
N GLY A 40 7.55 -0.92 -13.24
CA GLY A 40 6.42 -1.17 -14.12
C GLY A 40 5.17 -1.68 -13.38
N VAL A 41 5.33 -2.62 -12.43
CA VAL A 41 4.19 -3.08 -11.61
C VAL A 41 3.80 -2.02 -10.57
N ARG A 42 4.76 -1.28 -10.01
CA ARG A 42 4.51 -0.12 -9.14
C ARG A 42 3.63 0.93 -9.83
N SER A 43 3.97 1.32 -11.06
CA SER A 43 3.17 2.28 -11.84
C SER A 43 1.76 1.75 -12.15
N ARG A 44 1.62 0.44 -12.42
CA ARG A 44 0.30 -0.17 -12.66
C ARG A 44 -0.56 -0.17 -11.41
N ILE A 45 0.00 -0.53 -10.25
CA ILE A 45 -0.70 -0.52 -8.96
C ILE A 45 -1.17 0.90 -8.61
N LEU A 46 -0.31 1.91 -8.78
CA LEU A 46 -0.65 3.31 -8.51
C LEU A 46 -1.70 3.89 -9.48
N ALA A 47 -1.89 3.27 -10.65
CA ALA A 47 -2.93 3.67 -11.59
C ALA A 47 -4.32 3.09 -11.24
N LEU A 48 -4.42 2.16 -10.29
CA LEU A 48 -5.69 1.61 -9.82
C LEU A 48 -6.41 2.60 -8.89
N SER A 49 -7.75 2.62 -8.97
CA SER A 49 -8.59 3.47 -8.13
C SER A 49 -9.79 2.66 -7.58
N PRO A 50 -9.86 2.39 -6.26
CA PRO A 50 -8.86 2.75 -5.25
C PRO A 50 -7.56 1.95 -5.42
N VAL A 51 -6.46 2.44 -4.84
CA VAL A 51 -5.21 1.67 -4.75
C VAL A 51 -5.49 0.39 -3.96
N PRO A 52 -5.02 -0.78 -4.41
CA PRO A 52 -5.29 -2.04 -3.74
C PRO A 52 -4.70 -2.07 -2.32
N PRO A 53 -5.27 -2.87 -1.41
CA PRO A 53 -4.71 -3.07 -0.08
C PRO A 53 -3.31 -3.72 -0.16
N PRO A 54 -2.50 -3.61 0.91
CA PRO A 54 -1.11 -4.10 0.91
C PRO A 54 -0.93 -5.55 0.45
N LEU A 55 -1.83 -6.46 0.85
CA LEU A 55 -1.73 -7.87 0.49
C LEU A 55 -1.99 -8.13 -1.00
N GLU A 56 -2.92 -7.39 -1.60
CA GLU A 56 -3.21 -7.50 -3.03
C GLU A 56 -2.09 -6.87 -3.86
N ALA A 57 -1.57 -5.71 -3.44
CA ALA A 57 -0.37 -5.11 -4.05
C ALA A 57 0.83 -6.07 -4.00
N TYR A 58 1.03 -6.77 -2.86
CA TYR A 58 2.06 -7.80 -2.73
C TYR A 58 1.85 -8.95 -3.73
N ALA A 59 0.62 -9.46 -3.88
CA ALA A 59 0.31 -10.53 -4.82
C ALA A 59 0.63 -10.12 -6.28
N MET A 60 0.32 -8.87 -6.67
CA MET A 60 0.65 -8.35 -8.00
C MET A 60 2.16 -8.26 -8.24
N VAL A 61 2.94 -7.85 -7.23
CA VAL A 61 4.41 -7.81 -7.32
C VAL A 61 4.98 -9.22 -7.41
N MET A 62 4.45 -10.18 -6.64
CA MET A 62 4.85 -11.59 -6.71
C MET A 62 4.57 -12.23 -8.07
N GLU A 63 3.42 -11.94 -8.67
CA GLU A 63 3.11 -12.41 -10.03
C GLU A 63 4.10 -11.84 -11.05
N GLU A 64 4.42 -10.55 -10.92
CA GLU A 64 5.42 -9.89 -11.75
C GLU A 64 6.82 -10.51 -11.58
N ASP A 65 7.22 -10.84 -10.36
CA ASP A 65 8.48 -11.52 -10.07
C ASP A 65 8.57 -12.90 -10.73
N ILE A 66 7.52 -13.71 -10.60
CA ILE A 66 7.41 -15.02 -11.26
C ILE A 66 7.49 -14.86 -12.79
N ARG A 67 6.78 -13.87 -13.33
CA ARG A 67 6.79 -13.57 -14.78
C ARG A 67 8.19 -13.20 -15.25
N GLN A 68 8.90 -12.33 -14.53
CA GLN A 68 10.27 -11.94 -14.86
C GLN A 68 11.25 -13.10 -14.74
N SER A 69 11.11 -13.93 -13.70
CA SER A 69 11.94 -15.13 -13.50
C SER A 69 11.74 -16.14 -14.62
N ALA A 70 10.50 -16.39 -15.05
CA ALA A 70 10.19 -17.25 -16.20
C ALA A 70 10.77 -16.70 -17.52
N MET A 71 10.73 -15.38 -17.73
CA MET A 71 11.28 -14.76 -18.95
C MET A 71 12.81 -14.73 -18.97
N LEU A 72 13.46 -14.65 -17.82
CA LEU A 72 14.90 -14.49 -17.69
C LEU A 72 15.61 -15.80 -17.30
N GLY A 73 14.86 -16.88 -17.08
CA GLY A 73 15.38 -18.19 -16.70
C GLY A 73 16.16 -18.15 -15.38
N ARG A 74 15.71 -17.33 -14.42
CA ARG A 74 16.34 -17.17 -13.11
C ARG A 74 15.97 -18.30 -12.15
#